data_AF-A0A7C6JVN7-F1
#
_entry.id   AF-A0A7C6JVN7-F1
#
_cell.length_a   1.000
_cell.length_b   1.000
_cell.length_c   1.000
_cell.angle_alpha   90.00
_cell.angle_beta   90.00
_cell.angle_gamma   90.00
#
_symmetry.space_group_name_H-M   'P 1'
#
loop_
_entity.id
_entity.type
_entity.pdbx_description
1 polymer ?
#
loop_
_entity_poly.entity_id
_entity_poly.type
_entity_poly.pdbx_seq_one_letter_code
_entity_poly.pdbx_strand_id
1 'polypeptide(L)'
;MKPRKNFDSGSRIRWMEEASLTVEAALVLPIFLYFVLAFLYFIQIFTVQEQIQAAITKMGLKLSKAAYVVQEFSGPSEAMAFDVSVFGLEIDLGITDWIEGASSQGILKSYSKKYLNTDYINRSCIKGGFRGISFEGSNLFADGDMIDIHVSYQVEIPARIFLIPAMNMEQRVRLRSWTGYQVAAAYQREDGAGKEDTVFVAQTGSVYHKSENCSHIKLSIRAVQGIPTGLRNEHGAKYHPCEVCCKGGTDQLGTYYITSDGTRYHITRECSAIKRNVREIPLSEVGTRTPCKRCYQ
;
A
#
# COMPACT_ATOMS: atom_id res chain seq x y z
N MET A 1 34.64 -33.16 -97.84
CA MET A 1 33.31 -33.29 -97.21
C MET A 1 33.37 -34.41 -96.18
N LYS A 2 33.52 -34.07 -94.90
CA LYS A 2 33.48 -35.01 -93.76
C LYS A 2 32.55 -34.41 -92.70
N PRO A 3 31.72 -35.22 -92.03
CA PRO A 3 30.52 -34.73 -91.37
C PRO A 3 30.82 -33.99 -90.06
N ARG A 4 29.87 -33.11 -89.71
CA ARG A 4 29.84 -32.26 -88.53
C ARG A 4 29.91 -33.08 -87.24
N LYS A 5 30.69 -32.59 -86.29
CA LYS A 5 30.63 -32.99 -84.88
C LYS A 5 29.24 -32.60 -84.35
N ASN A 6 28.41 -33.58 -84.01
CA ASN A 6 27.27 -33.37 -83.13
C ASN A 6 27.81 -33.30 -81.70
N PHE A 7 27.91 -32.07 -81.18
CA PHE A 7 28.16 -31.84 -79.75
C PHE A 7 26.81 -32.01 -79.06
N ASP A 8 26.60 -33.17 -78.46
CA ASP A 8 25.42 -33.44 -77.63
C ASP A 8 25.52 -32.61 -76.35
N SER A 9 24.88 -31.44 -76.36
CA SER A 9 24.79 -30.51 -75.22
C SER A 9 23.61 -30.84 -74.30
N GLY A 10 23.27 -32.13 -74.15
CA GLY A 10 22.06 -32.57 -73.47
C GLY A 10 22.19 -33.06 -72.02
N SER A 11 23.39 -33.10 -71.41
CA SER A 11 23.59 -33.87 -70.17
C SER A 11 24.38 -33.18 -69.05
N ARG A 12 24.33 -31.84 -68.94
CA ARG A 12 25.01 -31.12 -67.83
C ARG A 12 24.12 -30.34 -66.86
N ILE A 13 22.81 -30.50 -66.89
CA ILE A 13 21.90 -29.78 -65.98
C ILE A 13 20.81 -30.71 -65.44
N ARG A 14 21.19 -31.82 -64.78
CA ARG A 14 20.23 -32.64 -64.01
C ARG A 14 20.63 -32.92 -62.57
N TRP A 15 21.86 -32.58 -62.20
CA TRP A 15 22.39 -32.79 -60.84
C TRP A 15 22.16 -31.59 -59.90
N MET A 16 21.56 -30.49 -60.37
CA MET A 16 21.33 -29.28 -59.56
C MET A 16 19.97 -29.27 -58.84
N GLU A 17 19.00 -30.08 -59.27
CA GLU A 17 17.64 -30.09 -58.67
C GLU A 17 17.52 -31.02 -57.45
N GLU A 18 18.35 -32.06 -57.36
CA GLU A 18 18.18 -33.09 -56.31
C GLU A 18 18.69 -32.67 -54.93
N ALA A 19 19.43 -31.55 -54.82
CA ALA A 19 19.95 -31.02 -53.56
C ALA A 19 19.39 -29.63 -53.18
N SER A 20 18.50 -29.03 -53.97
CA SER A 20 17.97 -27.69 -53.68
C SER A 20 17.09 -27.69 -52.42
N LEU A 21 16.28 -28.73 -52.21
CA LEU A 21 15.34 -28.82 -51.09
C LEU A 21 16.04 -28.81 -49.71
N THR A 22 17.23 -29.41 -49.61
CA THR A 22 18.00 -29.45 -48.36
C THR A 22 18.72 -28.13 -48.11
N VAL A 23 19.20 -27.46 -49.15
CA VAL A 23 19.82 -26.12 -49.06
C VAL A 23 18.80 -25.06 -48.68
N GLU A 24 17.60 -25.09 -49.28
CA GLU A 24 16.50 -24.21 -48.91
C GLU A 24 16.08 -24.42 -47.45
N ALA A 25 15.91 -25.68 -47.01
CA ALA A 25 15.60 -25.99 -45.63
C ALA A 25 16.70 -25.55 -44.64
N ALA A 26 17.97 -25.70 -45.01
CA ALA A 26 19.11 -25.29 -44.19
C ALA A 26 19.21 -23.76 -43.99
N LEU A 27 18.69 -22.97 -44.92
CA LEU A 27 18.62 -21.51 -44.81
C LEU A 27 17.35 -21.02 -44.10
N VAL A 28 16.21 -21.69 -44.31
CA VAL A 28 14.92 -21.31 -43.71
C VAL A 28 14.88 -21.67 -42.22
N LEU A 29 15.43 -22.83 -41.82
CA LEU A 29 15.34 -23.31 -40.44
C LEU A 29 15.96 -22.34 -39.41
N PRO A 30 17.18 -21.78 -39.59
CA PRO A 30 17.74 -20.81 -38.66
C PRO A 30 16.90 -19.53 -38.53
N ILE A 31 16.34 -19.02 -39.63
CA ILE A 31 15.47 -17.83 -39.63
C ILE A 31 14.18 -18.13 -38.86
N PHE A 32 13.58 -19.30 -39.10
CA PHE A 32 12.40 -19.74 -38.38
C PHE A 32 12.67 -19.91 -36.87
N LEU A 33 13.78 -20.56 -36.50
CA LEU A 33 14.18 -20.70 -35.10
C LEU A 33 14.41 -19.34 -34.43
N TYR A 34 15.01 -18.39 -35.13
CA TYR A 34 15.19 -17.03 -34.65
C TYR A 34 13.86 -16.32 -34.41
N PHE A 35 12.90 -16.48 -35.31
CA PHE A 35 11.54 -15.96 -35.13
C PHE A 35 10.87 -16.57 -33.89
N VAL A 36 10.97 -17.89 -33.71
CA VAL A 36 10.43 -18.58 -32.53
C VAL A 36 11.10 -18.07 -31.25
N LEU A 37 12.43 -17.91 -31.23
CA LEU A 37 13.16 -17.35 -30.08
C LEU A 37 12.72 -15.92 -29.78
N ALA A 38 12.60 -15.07 -30.80
CA ALA A 38 12.13 -13.70 -30.64
C ALA A 38 10.73 -13.65 -30.00
N PHE A 39 9.83 -14.53 -30.47
CA PHE A 39 8.48 -14.66 -29.94
C PHE A 39 8.47 -15.15 -28.49
N LEU A 40 9.31 -16.12 -28.14
CA LEU A 40 9.46 -16.58 -26.75
C LEU A 40 9.98 -15.47 -25.83
N TYR A 41 10.98 -14.70 -26.27
CA TYR A 41 11.47 -13.55 -25.48
C TYR A 41 10.43 -12.44 -25.37
N PHE A 42 9.65 -12.20 -26.43
CA PHE A 42 8.54 -11.26 -26.36
C PHE A 42 7.52 -11.66 -25.29
N ILE A 43 7.15 -12.94 -25.24
CA ILE A 43 6.27 -13.47 -24.18
C ILE A 43 6.92 -13.27 -22.80
N GLN A 44 8.20 -13.58 -22.63
CA GLN A 44 8.89 -13.39 -21.34
C GLN A 44 8.85 -11.93 -20.87
N ILE A 45 9.13 -10.98 -21.76
CA ILE A 45 9.05 -9.54 -21.46
C ILE A 45 7.64 -9.16 -21.05
N PHE A 46 6.63 -9.63 -21.79
CA PHE A 46 5.23 -9.35 -21.50
C PHE A 46 4.80 -9.92 -20.14
N THR A 47 5.20 -11.17 -19.81
CA THR A 47 4.90 -11.77 -18.51
C THR A 47 5.54 -11.00 -17.36
N VAL A 48 6.77 -10.51 -17.53
CA VAL A 48 7.44 -9.67 -16.54
C VAL A 48 6.71 -8.35 -16.35
N GLN A 49 6.34 -7.68 -17.45
CA GLN A 49 5.57 -6.44 -17.41
C GLN A 49 4.23 -6.64 -16.71
N GLU A 50 3.51 -7.72 -17.01
CA GLU A 50 2.24 -8.05 -16.36
C GLU A 50 2.40 -8.27 -14.85
N GLN A 51 3.41 -9.05 -14.44
CA GLN A 51 3.67 -9.29 -13.01
C GLN A 51 4.00 -7.99 -12.26
N ILE A 52 4.86 -7.14 -12.84
CA ILE A 52 5.19 -5.85 -12.23
C ILE A 52 3.95 -4.96 -12.16
N GLN A 53 3.17 -4.86 -13.24
CA GLN A 53 1.95 -4.04 -13.29
C GLN A 53 0.94 -4.49 -12.24
N ALA A 54 0.72 -5.81 -12.13
CA ALA A 54 -0.19 -6.39 -11.16
C ALA A 54 0.29 -6.12 -9.72
N ALA A 55 1.59 -6.24 -9.46
CA ALA A 55 2.17 -5.96 -8.15
C ALA A 55 1.99 -4.50 -7.75
N ILE A 56 2.38 -3.54 -8.60
CA ILE A 56 2.28 -2.11 -8.28
C ILE A 56 0.83 -1.64 -8.17
N THR A 57 -0.09 -2.23 -8.94
CA THR A 57 -1.53 -1.94 -8.84
C THR A 57 -2.08 -2.41 -7.49
N LYS A 58 -1.74 -3.65 -7.07
CA LYS A 58 -2.14 -4.17 -5.75
C LYS A 58 -1.54 -3.36 -4.62
N MET A 59 -0.26 -2.99 -4.72
CA MET A 59 0.40 -2.12 -3.75
C MET A 59 -0.32 -0.77 -3.65
N GLY A 60 -0.53 -0.10 -4.77
CA GLY A 60 -1.20 1.20 -4.82
C GLY A 60 -2.61 1.16 -4.23
N LEU A 61 -3.39 0.11 -4.50
CA LEU A 61 -4.73 -0.08 -3.91
C LEU A 61 -4.70 -0.34 -2.41
N LYS A 62 -3.67 -1.01 -1.89
CA LYS A 62 -3.50 -1.24 -0.44
C LYS A 62 -3.06 0.05 0.24
N LEU A 63 -2.15 0.79 -0.38
CA LEU A 63 -1.66 2.06 0.11
C LEU A 63 -2.74 3.15 0.07
N SER A 64 -3.61 3.16 -0.95
CA SER A 64 -4.72 4.13 -1.04
C SER A 64 -5.75 3.95 0.07
N LYS A 65 -5.96 2.71 0.52
CA LYS A 65 -6.77 2.41 1.70
C LYS A 65 -6.06 2.77 3.01
N ALA A 66 -4.74 2.61 3.07
CA ALA A 66 -3.94 2.99 4.24
C ALA A 66 -3.90 4.51 4.45
N ALA A 67 -3.81 5.27 3.36
CA ALA A 67 -3.82 6.73 3.38
C ALA A 67 -5.05 7.32 4.11
N TYR A 68 -6.21 6.68 4.00
CA TYR A 68 -7.42 7.05 4.74
C TYR A 68 -7.20 7.05 6.25
N VAL A 69 -6.63 5.96 6.78
CA VAL A 69 -6.36 5.78 8.21
C VAL A 69 -5.38 6.85 8.69
N VAL A 70 -4.32 7.11 7.93
CA VAL A 70 -3.31 8.09 8.33
C VAL A 70 -3.85 9.53 8.30
N GLN A 71 -4.74 9.88 7.35
CA GLN A 71 -5.36 11.19 7.32
C GLN A 71 -6.40 11.40 8.43
N GLU A 72 -7.17 10.38 8.81
CA GLU A 72 -8.24 10.53 9.81
C GLU A 72 -7.73 10.52 11.26
N PHE A 73 -6.51 10.05 11.51
CA PHE A 73 -5.86 10.06 12.82
C PHE A 73 -4.63 10.98 12.82
N SER A 74 -4.78 12.18 13.38
CA SER A 74 -3.81 13.29 13.33
C SER A 74 -2.51 13.10 14.14
N GLY A 75 -2.16 11.86 14.53
CA GLY A 75 -1.00 11.57 15.38
C GLY A 75 -0.33 10.22 15.07
N PRO A 76 1.02 10.15 14.99
CA PRO A 76 1.79 8.92 14.75
C PRO A 76 1.40 7.74 15.64
N SER A 77 1.17 8.04 16.92
CA SER A 77 0.80 7.06 17.95
C SER A 77 -0.66 6.58 17.86
N GLU A 78 -1.57 7.41 17.33
CA GLU A 78 -2.98 7.03 17.15
C GLU A 78 -3.18 6.22 15.87
N ALA A 79 -2.44 6.53 14.81
CA ALA A 79 -2.42 5.75 13.57
C ALA A 79 -1.85 4.33 13.78
N MET A 80 -0.83 4.17 14.64
CA MET A 80 -0.29 2.84 14.99
C MET A 80 -1.18 2.04 15.96
N ALA A 81 -1.97 2.71 16.81
CA ALA A 81 -2.92 2.06 17.72
C ALA A 81 -4.23 1.66 17.02
N PHE A 82 -4.46 2.16 15.81
CA PHE A 82 -5.62 1.80 15.01
C PHE A 82 -5.47 0.37 14.50
N ASP A 83 -6.48 -0.47 14.79
CA ASP A 83 -6.51 -1.86 14.36
C ASP A 83 -6.81 -1.95 12.85
N VAL A 84 -5.78 -1.75 12.04
CA VAL A 84 -5.82 -1.83 10.58
C VAL A 84 -6.27 -3.22 10.09
N SER A 85 -6.18 -4.25 10.94
CA SER A 85 -6.63 -5.61 10.61
C SER A 85 -8.15 -5.69 10.35
N VAL A 86 -8.95 -4.75 10.89
CA VAL A 86 -10.40 -4.62 10.64
C VAL A 86 -10.73 -4.43 9.16
N PHE A 87 -9.81 -3.84 8.38
CA PHE A 87 -9.96 -3.69 6.93
C PHE A 87 -9.36 -4.84 6.10
N GLY A 88 -8.95 -5.94 6.74
CA GLY A 88 -8.21 -7.03 6.07
C GLY A 88 -6.87 -6.56 5.49
N LEU A 89 -6.29 -5.55 6.12
CA LEU A 89 -5.07 -4.88 5.73
C LEU A 89 -3.96 -5.38 6.67
N GLU A 90 -3.26 -6.46 6.31
CA GLU A 90 -1.99 -6.82 6.94
C GLU A 90 -0.91 -5.80 6.53
N ILE A 91 -0.99 -4.58 7.07
CA ILE A 91 0.00 -3.53 6.81
C ILE A 91 1.10 -3.65 7.85
N ASP A 92 1.92 -4.69 7.66
CA ASP A 92 3.03 -4.98 8.57
C ASP A 92 4.27 -4.10 8.30
N LEU A 93 4.34 -3.38 7.17
CA LEU A 93 5.58 -2.77 6.66
C LEU A 93 5.36 -1.50 5.80
N GLY A 94 4.36 -0.67 6.14
CA GLY A 94 4.05 0.53 5.36
C GLY A 94 3.93 1.78 6.22
N ILE A 95 3.04 1.75 7.21
CA ILE A 95 2.66 2.96 7.94
C ILE A 95 3.79 3.46 8.86
N THR A 96 4.57 2.58 9.49
CA THR A 96 5.68 2.97 10.38
C THR A 96 6.79 3.68 9.62
N ASP A 97 7.31 3.06 8.56
CA ASP A 97 8.38 3.63 7.72
C ASP A 97 7.90 4.89 6.98
N TRP A 98 6.60 4.95 6.64
CA TRP A 98 5.96 6.16 6.06
C TRP A 98 5.93 7.32 7.05
N ILE A 99 5.53 7.06 8.30
CA ILE A 99 5.46 8.06 9.37
C ILE A 99 6.86 8.54 9.79
N GLU A 100 7.87 7.67 9.72
CA GLU A 100 9.25 7.97 10.07
C GLU A 100 10.01 8.75 8.97
N GLY A 101 9.34 9.15 7.88
CA GLY A 101 9.92 10.00 6.84
C GLY A 101 10.92 9.27 5.92
N ALA A 102 10.82 7.94 5.80
CA ALA A 102 11.63 7.20 4.86
C ALA A 102 11.30 7.59 3.41
N SER A 103 12.30 7.57 2.52
CA SER A 103 12.10 7.87 1.10
C SER A 103 11.03 6.94 0.49
N SER A 104 10.10 7.51 -0.30
CA SER A 104 9.02 6.74 -0.96
C SER A 104 9.55 5.58 -1.79
N GLN A 105 10.72 5.77 -2.44
CA GLN A 105 11.42 4.73 -3.19
C GLN A 105 11.82 3.54 -2.31
N GLY A 106 12.44 3.79 -1.16
CA GLY A 106 12.91 2.73 -0.25
C GLY A 106 11.75 1.91 0.29
N ILE A 107 10.67 2.58 0.69
CA ILE A 107 9.47 1.90 1.18
C ILE A 107 8.83 1.06 0.08
N LEU A 108 8.58 1.64 -1.10
CA LEU A 108 7.95 0.92 -2.21
C LEU A 108 8.79 -0.27 -2.65
N LYS A 109 10.13 -0.12 -2.68
CA LYS A 109 11.04 -1.23 -3.00
C LYS A 109 10.96 -2.33 -1.95
N SER A 110 10.97 -2.01 -0.65
CA SER A 110 10.79 -3.00 0.42
C SER A 110 9.43 -3.70 0.32
N TYR A 111 8.37 -2.92 0.18
CA TYR A 111 6.99 -3.41 0.14
C TYR A 111 6.71 -4.28 -1.09
N SER A 112 7.32 -3.97 -2.25
CA SER A 112 7.16 -4.74 -3.49
C SER A 112 7.59 -6.20 -3.37
N LYS A 113 8.50 -6.54 -2.44
CA LYS A 113 8.92 -7.93 -2.20
C LYS A 113 7.77 -8.85 -1.79
N LYS A 114 6.71 -8.30 -1.18
CA LYS A 114 5.51 -9.07 -0.78
C LYS A 114 4.65 -9.48 -1.99
N TYR A 115 4.73 -8.75 -3.09
CA TYR A 115 3.87 -8.94 -4.27
C TYR A 115 4.61 -9.43 -5.50
N LEU A 116 5.93 -9.24 -5.55
CA LEU A 116 6.79 -9.73 -6.62
C LEU A 116 7.42 -11.06 -6.21
N ASN A 117 7.31 -12.06 -7.09
CA ASN A 117 8.09 -13.29 -6.96
C ASN A 117 9.56 -12.96 -7.26
N THR A 118 10.33 -12.70 -6.20
CA THR A 118 11.72 -12.25 -6.30
C THR A 118 12.61 -13.29 -6.99
N ASP A 119 12.33 -14.59 -6.80
CA ASP A 119 13.07 -15.67 -7.45
C ASP A 119 12.84 -15.70 -8.97
N TYR A 120 11.59 -15.52 -9.40
CA TYR A 120 11.24 -15.39 -10.81
C TYR A 120 11.89 -14.15 -11.43
N ILE A 121 11.75 -12.99 -10.77
CA ILE A 121 12.30 -11.71 -11.25
C ILE A 121 13.83 -11.78 -11.38
N ASN A 122 14.53 -12.40 -10.43
CA ASN A 122 15.99 -12.56 -10.49
C ASN A 122 16.47 -13.45 -11.63
N ARG A 123 15.62 -14.34 -12.15
CA ARG A 123 15.90 -15.23 -13.28
C ARG A 123 15.29 -14.75 -14.60
N SER A 124 14.64 -13.59 -14.58
CA SER A 124 13.94 -13.02 -15.74
C SER A 124 14.88 -12.22 -16.65
N CYS A 125 14.32 -11.60 -17.69
CA CYS A 125 15.05 -10.71 -18.60
C CYS A 125 15.38 -9.32 -18.00
N ILE A 126 15.10 -9.07 -16.72
CA ILE A 126 15.48 -7.81 -16.05
C ILE A 126 16.96 -7.83 -15.68
N LYS A 127 17.69 -6.82 -16.15
CA LYS A 127 19.10 -6.62 -15.81
C LYS A 127 19.26 -6.38 -14.30
N GLY A 128 20.06 -7.24 -13.66
CA GLY A 128 20.27 -7.17 -12.21
C GLY A 128 19.08 -7.66 -11.37
N GLY A 129 18.09 -8.31 -12.00
CA GLY A 129 16.93 -8.89 -11.33
C GLY A 129 16.17 -7.86 -10.49
N PHE A 130 15.78 -8.25 -9.28
CA PHE A 130 15.02 -7.37 -8.39
C PHE A 130 15.81 -6.12 -7.97
N ARG A 131 17.15 -6.20 -7.90
CA ARG A 131 17.98 -5.04 -7.57
C ARG A 131 17.90 -3.97 -8.65
N GLY A 132 17.72 -4.36 -9.92
CA GLY A 132 17.59 -3.47 -11.07
C GLY A 132 16.25 -2.75 -11.18
N ILE A 133 15.24 -3.11 -10.38
CA ILE A 133 13.95 -2.43 -10.34
C ILE A 133 14.07 -1.17 -9.47
N SER A 134 13.86 0.01 -10.05
CA SER A 134 13.84 1.28 -9.35
C SER A 134 12.41 1.77 -9.16
N PHE A 135 12.16 2.40 -8.01
CA PHE A 135 10.92 3.12 -7.70
C PHE A 135 11.12 4.64 -7.67
N GLU A 136 12.21 5.11 -8.26
CA GLU A 136 12.55 6.53 -8.33
C GLU A 136 11.48 7.32 -9.08
N GLY A 137 11.19 8.53 -8.62
CA GLY A 137 10.10 9.36 -9.15
C GLY A 137 8.70 8.98 -8.63
N SER A 138 8.58 7.94 -7.80
CA SER A 138 7.34 7.67 -7.08
C SER A 138 7.08 8.73 -6.02
N ASN A 139 5.82 9.15 -5.89
CA ASN A 139 5.37 10.08 -4.88
C ASN A 139 4.14 9.51 -4.16
N LEU A 140 4.28 9.33 -2.86
CA LEU A 140 3.18 8.97 -1.99
C LEU A 140 2.64 10.32 -1.49
N PHE A 141 1.41 10.69 -1.88
CA PHE A 141 0.75 11.98 -1.62
C PHE A 141 1.19 13.15 -2.52
N ALA A 142 1.36 12.90 -3.82
CA ALA A 142 1.34 14.00 -4.79
C ALA A 142 0.00 14.75 -4.66
N ASP A 143 0.05 16.06 -4.46
CA ASP A 143 -1.15 16.92 -4.35
C ASP A 143 -2.16 16.44 -3.28
N GLY A 144 -1.67 15.93 -2.14
CA GLY A 144 -2.46 15.61 -0.93
C GLY A 144 -3.25 14.30 -0.97
N ASP A 145 -3.75 13.90 -2.13
CA ASP A 145 -4.66 12.75 -2.28
C ASP A 145 -4.27 11.77 -3.38
N MET A 146 -3.11 11.91 -4.03
CA MET A 146 -2.68 10.99 -5.09
C MET A 146 -1.49 10.14 -4.67
N ILE A 147 -1.62 8.84 -4.87
CA ILE A 147 -0.54 7.87 -4.79
C ILE A 147 -0.03 7.63 -6.20
N ASP A 148 1.25 7.88 -6.39
CA ASP A 148 1.94 7.74 -7.65
C ASP A 148 3.13 6.80 -7.51
N ILE A 149 2.99 5.60 -8.08
CA ILE A 149 4.03 4.57 -8.08
C ILE A 149 4.60 4.51 -9.48
N HIS A 150 5.84 4.96 -9.62
CA HIS A 150 6.63 4.89 -10.84
C HIS A 150 7.71 3.82 -10.70
N VAL A 151 7.78 2.91 -11.67
CA VAL A 151 8.77 1.83 -11.71
C VAL A 151 9.53 1.88 -13.00
N SER A 152 10.86 1.89 -12.89
CA SER A 152 11.77 1.84 -14.03
C SER A 152 12.76 0.68 -13.88
N TYR A 153 13.06 0.01 -14.99
CA TYR A 153 14.01 -1.09 -15.04
C TYR A 153 14.54 -1.30 -16.46
N GLN A 154 15.63 -2.04 -16.59
CA GLN A 154 16.23 -2.34 -17.88
C GLN A 154 16.05 -3.82 -18.23
N VAL A 155 15.58 -4.10 -19.44
CA VAL A 155 15.42 -5.44 -20.00
C VAL A 155 16.60 -5.77 -20.91
N GLU A 156 17.22 -6.92 -20.70
CA GLU A 156 18.31 -7.44 -21.51
C GLU A 156 17.92 -8.80 -22.10
N ILE A 157 18.01 -8.91 -23.42
CA ILE A 157 17.78 -10.18 -24.11
C ILE A 157 19.09 -10.96 -24.08
N PRO A 158 19.16 -12.13 -23.39
CA PRO A 158 20.41 -12.86 -23.19
C PRO A 158 21.00 -13.40 -24.50
N ALA A 159 20.19 -13.51 -25.56
CA ALA A 159 20.64 -13.81 -26.90
C ALA A 159 21.32 -12.59 -27.55
N ARG A 160 22.66 -12.53 -27.52
CA ARG A 160 23.49 -11.60 -28.34
C ARG A 160 23.32 -11.76 -29.86
N ILE A 161 22.37 -12.58 -30.28
CA ILE A 161 22.00 -12.85 -31.68
C ILE A 161 21.43 -11.58 -32.30
N PHE A 162 20.78 -10.74 -31.48
CA PHE A 162 20.35 -9.40 -31.84
C PHE A 162 21.32 -8.39 -31.23
N LEU A 163 21.84 -7.46 -32.04
CA LEU A 163 22.51 -6.24 -31.56
C LEU A 163 21.51 -5.24 -30.94
N ILE A 164 20.42 -5.74 -30.34
CA ILE A 164 19.40 -4.91 -29.70
C ILE A 164 19.99 -4.41 -28.37
N PRO A 165 20.11 -3.09 -28.17
CA PRO A 165 20.56 -2.55 -26.91
C PRO A 165 19.55 -2.89 -25.81
N ALA A 166 20.03 -2.97 -24.58
CA ALA A 166 19.17 -3.19 -23.43
C ALA A 166 18.11 -2.09 -23.34
N MET A 167 16.85 -2.48 -23.21
CA MET A 167 15.69 -1.62 -23.36
C MET A 167 15.25 -1.08 -22.00
N ASN A 168 15.03 0.23 -21.91
CA ASN A 168 14.46 0.83 -20.71
C ASN A 168 12.95 0.63 -20.71
N MET A 169 12.43 0.11 -19.60
CA MET A 169 11.02 -0.13 -19.38
C MET A 169 10.54 0.75 -18.24
N GLU A 170 9.36 1.33 -18.42
CA GLU A 170 8.70 2.17 -17.44
C GLU A 170 7.25 1.71 -17.25
N GLN A 171 6.81 1.66 -16.00
CA GLN A 171 5.45 1.32 -15.62
C GLN A 171 5.01 2.25 -14.50
N ARG A 172 3.78 2.74 -14.58
CA ARG A 172 3.26 3.71 -13.61
C ARG A 172 1.83 3.38 -13.22
N VAL A 173 1.51 3.59 -11.95
CA VAL A 173 0.16 3.54 -11.42
C VAL A 173 -0.09 4.83 -10.64
N ARG A 174 -1.17 5.52 -10.99
CA ARG A 174 -1.69 6.66 -10.24
C ARG A 174 -3.07 6.32 -9.72
N LEU A 175 -3.24 6.42 -8.41
CA LEU A 175 -4.49 6.12 -7.72
C LEU A 175 -4.79 7.26 -6.75
N ARG A 176 -6.07 7.60 -6.61
CA ARG A 176 -6.50 8.49 -5.54
C ARG A 176 -6.53 7.74 -4.22
N SER A 177 -6.11 8.38 -3.14
CA SER A 177 -6.35 7.93 -1.77
C SER A 177 -7.86 7.77 -1.55
N TRP A 178 -8.26 6.77 -0.77
CA TRP A 178 -9.67 6.59 -0.42
C TRP A 178 -10.01 7.51 0.75
N THR A 179 -9.94 8.82 0.54
CA THR A 179 -10.13 9.81 1.62
C THR A 179 -11.57 10.32 1.72
N GLY A 180 -12.47 9.74 0.91
CA GLY A 180 -13.82 10.24 0.75
C GLY A 180 -13.83 11.60 0.04
N TYR A 181 -15.01 12.10 -0.30
CA TYR A 181 -15.14 13.50 -0.68
C TYR A 181 -15.05 14.32 0.60
N GLN A 182 -13.87 14.84 0.94
CA GLN A 182 -13.82 15.96 1.86
C GLN A 182 -14.48 17.13 1.14
N VAL A 183 -15.73 17.41 1.50
CA VAL A 183 -16.40 18.64 1.07
C VAL A 183 -15.50 19.76 1.60
N ALA A 184 -14.70 20.38 0.73
CA ALA A 184 -14.09 21.66 1.04
C ALA A 184 -15.23 22.53 1.57
N ALA A 185 -15.13 22.96 2.82
CA ALA A 185 -16.21 23.69 3.47
C ALA A 185 -16.72 24.74 2.48
N ALA A 186 -17.97 24.60 2.02
CA ALA A 186 -18.54 25.42 0.95
C ALA A 186 -18.56 26.92 1.31
N TYR A 187 -18.20 27.22 2.54
CA TYR A 187 -17.92 28.52 3.08
C TYR A 187 -16.44 28.54 3.52
N GLN A 188 -15.57 29.10 2.69
CA GLN A 188 -14.48 29.87 3.27
C GLN A 188 -15.16 30.97 4.07
N ARG A 189 -15.25 30.81 5.40
CA ARG A 189 -15.59 31.93 6.28
C ARG A 189 -14.50 32.95 6.04
N GLU A 190 -14.81 33.98 5.26
CA GLU A 190 -14.04 35.23 5.23
C GLU A 190 -13.68 35.55 6.68
N ASP A 191 -12.39 35.70 6.94
CA ASP A 191 -11.85 36.09 8.23
C ASP A 191 -12.15 37.57 8.48
N GLY A 192 -13.44 37.85 8.66
CA GLY A 192 -14.00 39.14 9.00
C GLY A 192 -14.87 39.00 10.25
N ALA A 193 -14.31 39.42 11.38
CA ALA A 193 -14.99 39.71 12.64
C ALA A 193 -15.68 38.54 13.38
N GLY A 194 -14.98 38.01 14.40
CA GLY A 194 -15.64 37.44 15.59
C GLY A 194 -15.87 35.93 15.60
N LYS A 195 -14.92 35.09 15.16
CA LYS A 195 -14.96 33.66 15.50
C LYS A 195 -14.67 33.51 17.00
N GLU A 196 -15.70 33.26 17.79
CA GLU A 196 -15.54 32.73 19.13
C GLU A 196 -14.91 31.33 19.03
N ASP A 197 -13.89 31.06 19.84
CA ASP A 197 -13.23 29.76 19.87
C ASP A 197 -14.24 28.67 20.25
N THR A 198 -14.34 27.61 19.47
CA THR A 198 -15.19 26.46 19.82
C THR A 198 -14.43 25.51 20.74
N VAL A 199 -15.10 25.01 21.79
CA VAL A 199 -14.52 24.11 22.78
C VAL A 199 -15.40 22.91 23.06
N PHE A 200 -14.77 21.83 23.53
CA PHE A 200 -15.40 20.54 23.79
C PHE A 200 -15.65 20.34 25.27
N VAL A 201 -16.87 19.97 25.63
CA VAL A 201 -17.29 19.73 27.01
C VAL A 201 -17.95 18.37 27.12
N ALA A 202 -17.47 17.55 28.07
CA ALA A 202 -18.16 16.31 28.43
C ALA A 202 -19.46 16.64 29.18
N GLN A 203 -20.54 15.91 28.92
CA GLN A 203 -21.87 16.17 29.48
C GLN A 203 -21.88 16.29 31.03
N THR A 204 -20.98 15.59 31.71
CA THR A 204 -20.81 15.62 33.17
C THR A 204 -19.48 16.25 33.63
N GLY A 205 -18.70 16.82 32.72
CA GLY A 205 -17.38 17.37 33.00
C GLY A 205 -17.42 18.80 33.55
N SER A 206 -16.55 19.09 34.53
CA SER A 206 -16.30 20.42 35.08
C SER A 206 -15.28 21.24 34.28
N VAL A 207 -14.72 20.64 33.22
CA VAL A 207 -13.60 21.16 32.45
C VAL A 207 -13.98 21.24 30.98
N TYR A 208 -13.52 22.27 30.28
CA TYR A 208 -13.61 22.36 28.83
C TYR A 208 -12.25 22.12 28.17
N HIS A 209 -12.30 21.59 26.94
CA HIS A 209 -11.14 21.14 26.20
C HIS A 209 -11.06 21.87 24.86
N LYS A 210 -9.86 22.28 24.47
CA LYS A 210 -9.63 22.94 23.17
C LYS A 210 -9.58 21.93 22.01
N SER A 211 -9.22 20.68 22.30
CA SER A 211 -9.12 19.61 21.31
C SER A 211 -10.06 18.47 21.65
N GLU A 212 -10.80 17.99 20.66
CA GLU A 212 -11.63 16.77 20.73
C GLU A 212 -10.79 15.51 21.01
N ASN A 213 -9.51 15.52 20.62
CA ASN A 213 -8.57 14.41 20.79
C ASN A 213 -7.83 14.47 22.14
N CYS A 214 -8.26 15.31 23.07
CA CYS A 214 -7.70 15.28 24.41
C CYS A 214 -7.95 13.92 25.06
N SER A 215 -6.90 13.26 25.58
CA SER A 215 -6.98 11.97 26.28
C SER A 215 -7.96 11.93 27.46
N HIS A 216 -8.27 13.09 28.03
CA HIS A 216 -9.28 13.22 29.09
C HIS A 216 -10.72 13.12 28.55
N ILE A 217 -10.94 13.31 27.26
CA ILE A 217 -12.25 13.16 26.62
C ILE A 217 -12.28 11.88 25.80
N LYS A 218 -11.30 11.69 24.92
CA LYS A 218 -11.18 10.57 23.99
C LYS A 218 -10.23 9.53 24.60
N LEU A 219 -10.83 8.49 25.18
CA LEU A 219 -10.09 7.40 25.81
C LEU A 219 -9.56 6.42 24.76
N SER A 220 -8.31 5.99 24.93
CA SER A 220 -7.65 4.94 24.14
C SER A 220 -8.21 3.56 24.52
N ILE A 221 -9.19 3.07 23.77
CA ILE A 221 -9.86 1.78 24.02
C ILE A 221 -9.28 0.72 23.09
N ARG A 222 -8.78 -0.39 23.66
CA ARG A 222 -8.30 -1.56 22.90
C ARG A 222 -9.11 -2.81 23.22
N ALA A 223 -9.25 -3.71 22.25
CA ALA A 223 -9.87 -5.01 22.42
C ALA A 223 -8.85 -6.06 22.86
N VAL A 224 -9.26 -6.96 23.75
CA VAL A 224 -8.46 -8.08 24.24
C VAL A 224 -9.31 -9.34 24.24
N GLN A 225 -8.71 -10.47 23.86
CA GLN A 225 -9.39 -11.76 23.88
C GLN A 225 -9.19 -12.42 25.25
N GLY A 226 -10.30 -12.87 25.83
CA GLY A 226 -10.33 -13.46 27.16
C GLY A 226 -10.19 -12.46 28.30
N ILE A 227 -10.43 -12.93 29.53
CA ILE A 227 -10.40 -12.07 30.72
C ILE A 227 -8.97 -11.56 30.94
N PRO A 228 -8.74 -10.24 31.03
CA PRO A 228 -7.40 -9.64 31.06
C PRO A 228 -6.69 -9.76 32.43
N THR A 229 -6.56 -10.98 32.95
CA THR A 229 -5.92 -11.28 34.24
C THR A 229 -4.42 -10.99 34.25
N GLY A 230 -3.74 -11.21 33.12
CA GLY A 230 -2.30 -10.97 32.93
C GLY A 230 -1.93 -9.53 32.58
N LEU A 231 -2.89 -8.72 32.15
CA LEU A 231 -2.62 -7.35 31.67
C LEU A 231 -2.67 -6.33 32.80
N ARG A 232 -1.92 -5.24 32.65
CA ARG A 232 -1.89 -4.10 33.57
C ARG A 232 -2.08 -2.81 32.79
N ASN A 233 -2.62 -1.80 33.47
CA ASN A 233 -2.70 -0.43 32.92
C ASN A 233 -1.31 0.25 32.98
N GLU A 234 -1.19 1.45 32.43
CA GLU A 234 0.09 2.19 32.40
C GLU A 234 0.68 2.48 33.79
N HIS A 235 -0.17 2.46 34.81
CA HIS A 235 0.18 2.67 36.22
C HIS A 235 0.37 1.36 37.01
N GLY A 236 0.38 0.21 36.34
CA GLY A 236 0.59 -1.11 36.96
C GLY A 236 -0.61 -1.72 37.67
N ALA A 237 -1.80 -1.13 37.58
CA ALA A 237 -3.02 -1.64 38.18
C ALA A 237 -3.64 -2.79 37.37
N LYS A 238 -4.37 -3.68 38.07
CA LYS A 238 -5.14 -4.79 37.47
C LYS A 238 -6.47 -4.30 36.90
N TYR A 239 -6.96 -5.00 35.89
CA TYR A 239 -8.29 -4.76 35.32
C TYR A 239 -9.35 -5.62 36.01
N HIS A 240 -10.41 -4.98 36.47
CA HIS A 240 -11.56 -5.60 37.13
C HIS A 240 -12.82 -5.55 36.25
N PRO A 241 -13.82 -6.42 36.46
CA PRO A 241 -15.06 -6.34 35.70
C PRO A 241 -15.75 -5.00 35.89
N CYS A 242 -16.33 -4.49 34.81
CA CYS A 242 -17.16 -3.30 34.86
C CYS A 242 -18.49 -3.59 35.57
N GLU A 243 -18.83 -2.77 36.55
CA GLU A 243 -20.09 -2.90 37.30
C GLU A 243 -21.34 -2.67 36.46
N VAL A 244 -21.23 -2.03 35.30
CA VAL A 244 -22.38 -1.74 34.42
C VAL A 244 -22.56 -2.83 33.37
N CYS A 245 -21.52 -3.09 32.57
CA CYS A 245 -21.64 -3.99 31.42
C CYS A 245 -21.32 -5.46 31.73
N CYS A 246 -20.67 -5.78 32.85
CA CYS A 246 -20.33 -7.17 33.22
C CYS A 246 -21.32 -7.80 34.22
N LYS A 247 -22.49 -7.19 34.45
CA LYS A 247 -23.50 -7.73 35.39
C LYS A 247 -24.07 -9.10 34.98
N GLY A 248 -24.07 -9.42 33.68
CA GLY A 248 -24.63 -10.65 33.12
C GLY A 248 -23.69 -11.85 33.12
N GLY A 249 -22.52 -11.75 33.76
CA GLY A 249 -21.48 -12.78 33.75
C GLY A 249 -20.37 -12.48 32.73
N THR A 250 -19.22 -13.13 32.91
CA THR A 250 -18.03 -12.96 32.08
C THR A 250 -17.60 -14.31 31.52
N ASP A 251 -17.54 -14.43 30.19
CA ASP A 251 -17.03 -15.60 29.49
C ASP A 251 -15.48 -15.60 29.43
N GLN A 252 -14.85 -16.76 29.59
CA GLN A 252 -13.40 -16.90 29.58
C GLN A 252 -12.79 -16.65 28.19
N LEU A 253 -13.56 -16.89 27.12
CA LEU A 253 -13.14 -16.72 25.72
C LEU A 253 -13.77 -15.48 25.04
N GLY A 254 -14.46 -14.63 25.79
CA GLY A 254 -15.10 -13.42 25.26
C GLY A 254 -14.09 -12.33 24.87
N THR A 255 -14.50 -11.46 23.94
CA THR A 255 -13.76 -10.22 23.64
C THR A 255 -14.13 -9.13 24.65
N TYR A 256 -13.11 -8.52 25.26
CA TYR A 256 -13.27 -7.43 26.21
C TYR A 256 -12.55 -6.17 25.75
N TYR A 257 -12.96 -5.03 26.29
CA TYR A 257 -12.38 -3.72 26.00
C TYR A 257 -11.76 -3.12 27.26
N ILE A 258 -10.53 -2.63 27.13
CA ILE A 258 -9.78 -1.98 28.21
C ILE A 258 -9.24 -0.64 27.73
N THR A 259 -9.05 0.29 28.68
CA THR A 259 -8.38 1.58 28.42
C THR A 259 -6.96 1.57 28.98
N SER A 260 -6.08 2.42 28.45
CA SER A 260 -4.67 2.47 28.90
C SER A 260 -4.52 2.94 30.35
N ASP A 261 -5.36 3.89 30.79
CA ASP A 261 -5.35 4.43 32.15
C ASP A 261 -6.38 3.78 33.10
N GLY A 262 -7.43 3.16 32.56
CA GLY A 262 -8.52 2.61 33.37
C GLY A 262 -8.14 1.36 34.17
N THR A 263 -8.98 1.02 35.14
CA THR A 263 -8.82 -0.18 35.99
C THR A 263 -9.92 -1.21 35.76
N ARG A 264 -10.75 -1.03 34.72
CA ARG A 264 -11.88 -1.91 34.42
C ARG A 264 -11.89 -2.39 32.98
N TYR A 265 -12.40 -3.60 32.77
CA TYR A 265 -12.65 -4.17 31.45
C TYR A 265 -14.15 -4.24 31.16
N HIS A 266 -14.50 -4.14 29.88
CA HIS A 266 -15.87 -3.92 29.40
C HIS A 266 -16.24 -4.92 28.31
N ILE A 267 -17.50 -5.34 28.24
CA ILE A 267 -17.99 -6.27 27.20
C ILE A 267 -18.34 -5.52 25.90
N THR A 268 -18.68 -4.24 26.00
CA THR A 268 -19.07 -3.40 24.85
C THR A 268 -18.34 -2.06 24.89
N ARG A 269 -18.00 -1.54 23.70
CA ARG A 269 -17.45 -0.18 23.54
C ARG A 269 -18.45 0.91 23.90
N GLU A 270 -19.74 0.61 23.80
CA GLU A 270 -20.83 1.54 24.08
C GLU A 270 -21.21 1.59 25.57
N CYS A 271 -20.37 1.05 26.45
CA CYS A 271 -20.63 1.09 27.89
C CYS A 271 -20.58 2.54 28.38
N SER A 272 -21.62 3.01 29.06
CA SER A 272 -21.70 4.36 29.64
C SER A 272 -20.57 4.67 30.64
N ALA A 273 -19.91 3.64 31.19
CA ALA A 273 -18.76 3.80 32.08
C ALA A 273 -17.45 4.13 31.34
N ILE A 274 -17.36 3.89 30.02
CA ILE A 274 -16.19 4.25 29.19
C ILE A 274 -16.51 5.34 28.18
N LYS A 275 -17.74 5.36 27.66
CA LYS A 275 -18.16 6.34 26.67
C LYS A 275 -18.42 7.68 27.35
N ARG A 276 -17.71 8.72 26.91
CA ARG A 276 -17.99 10.11 27.30
C ARG A 276 -18.83 10.75 26.20
N ASN A 277 -20.01 11.27 26.56
CA ASN A 277 -20.81 12.07 25.64
C ASN A 277 -20.24 13.49 25.61
N VAL A 278 -19.69 13.89 24.47
CA VAL A 278 -19.02 15.18 24.27
C VAL A 278 -19.92 16.08 23.46
N ARG A 279 -20.01 17.35 23.84
CA ARG A 279 -20.71 18.38 23.09
C ARG A 279 -19.74 19.50 22.73
N GLU A 280 -19.93 20.04 21.54
CA GLU A 280 -19.21 21.19 21.04
C GLU A 280 -20.01 22.45 21.37
N ILE A 281 -19.39 23.40 22.08
CA ILE A 281 -20.02 24.67 22.48
C ILE A 281 -19.06 25.85 22.24
N PRO A 282 -19.56 27.06 21.98
CA PRO A 282 -18.73 28.27 21.94
C PRO A 282 -18.07 28.55 23.30
N LEU A 283 -16.88 29.18 23.31
CA LEU A 283 -16.17 29.56 24.54
C LEU A 283 -17.02 30.46 25.45
N SER A 284 -17.89 31.29 24.88
CA SER A 284 -18.84 32.15 25.60
C SER A 284 -19.88 31.35 26.41
N GLU A 285 -20.22 30.13 26.00
CA GLU A 285 -21.24 29.27 26.62
C GLU A 285 -20.66 28.28 27.65
N VAL A 286 -19.33 28.30 27.86
CA VAL A 286 -18.63 27.39 28.78
C VAL A 286 -19.08 27.55 30.23
N GLY A 287 -19.53 28.76 30.60
CA GLY A 287 -19.98 29.11 31.94
C GLY A 287 -18.84 29.08 32.96
N THR A 288 -19.02 28.35 34.06
CA THR A 288 -18.08 28.28 35.19
C THR A 288 -16.99 27.20 35.06
N ARG A 289 -16.88 26.55 33.89
CA ARG A 289 -15.94 25.43 33.69
C ARG A 289 -14.52 25.94 33.48
N THR A 290 -13.56 25.23 34.05
CA THR A 290 -12.14 25.58 33.93
C THR A 290 -11.49 24.96 32.70
N PRO A 291 -10.42 25.55 32.14
CA PRO A 291 -9.69 24.96 31.02
C PRO A 291 -8.98 23.67 31.43
N CYS A 292 -8.92 22.70 30.53
CA CYS A 292 -8.14 21.49 30.74
C CYS A 292 -6.65 21.81 30.75
N LYS A 293 -5.96 21.46 31.84
CA LYS A 293 -4.51 21.69 31.97
C LYS A 293 -3.70 21.08 30.82
N ARG A 294 -4.06 19.89 30.33
CA ARG A 294 -3.38 19.26 29.18
C ARG A 294 -3.66 19.93 27.83
N CYS A 295 -4.82 20.58 27.68
CA CYS A 295 -5.13 21.30 26.43
C CYS A 295 -4.48 22.69 26.36
N TYR A 296 -4.01 23.21 27.50
CA TYR A 296 -3.47 24.55 27.66
C TYR A 296 -2.05 24.52 28.26
N GLN A 297 -1.35 23.39 28.08
CA GLN A 297 0.09 23.22 28.34
C GLN A 297 0.85 23.23 27.03
#